data_AF-A0A453QTD0-F1
#
_entry.id   AF-A0A453QTD0-F1
#
_cell.length_a   1.000
_cell.length_b   1.000
_cell.length_c   1.000
_cell.angle_alpha   90.00
_cell.angle_beta   90.00
_cell.angle_gamma   90.00
#
_symmetry.space_group_name_H-M   'P 1'
#
loop_
_entity.id
_entity.type
_entity.pdbx_description
1 polymer ?
#
loop_
_entity_poly.entity_id
_entity_poly.type
_entity_poly.pdbx_seq_one_letter_code
_entity_poly.pdbx_strand_id
1 'polypeptide(L)' 'MNDRRGSEIFEPVVGTDFDSCQEAYDFYNLYSWEHGFGIRHGRSRVNTNKYKLMHELVCQCAV' A
#
# COMPACT_ATOMS: atom_id res chain seq x y z
N MET A 1 20.25 0.51 26.09
CA MET A 1 19.54 -0.59 25.42
C MET A 1 18.22 -0.78 26.12
N ASN A 2 17.14 -0.21 25.58
CA ASN A 2 15.81 -0.78 25.79
C ASN A 2 14.89 -0.29 24.67
N ASP A 3 14.54 -1.27 23.84
CA ASP A 3 13.33 -1.41 23.04
C ASP A 3 12.56 -0.14 22.68
N ARG A 4 12.88 0.41 21.51
CA ARG A 4 11.91 1.16 20.72
C ARG A 4 11.56 0.33 19.49
N ARG A 5 11.18 -0.93 19.68
CA ARG A 5 10.36 -1.65 18.69
C ARG A 5 8.94 -1.11 18.84
N GLY A 6 8.80 0.20 18.60
CA GLY A 6 7.50 0.80 18.39
C GLY A 6 6.89 0.00 17.26
N SER A 7 5.79 -0.67 17.57
CA SER A 7 4.96 -1.49 16.69
C SER A 7 5.10 -1.00 15.25
N GLU A 8 5.43 -1.87 14.30
CA GLU A 8 5.54 -1.54 12.88
C GLU A 8 4.25 -0.81 12.45
N ILE A 9 4.26 0.53 12.51
CA ILE A 9 3.03 1.35 12.51
C ILE A 9 2.29 1.17 11.18
N PHE A 10 3.03 0.79 10.14
CA PHE A 10 2.57 0.67 8.77
C PHE A 10 2.69 -0.76 8.24
N GLU A 11 2.75 -1.79 9.09
CA GLU A 11 2.70 -3.17 8.60
C GLU A 11 1.32 -3.48 7.97
N PRO A 12 1.25 -3.81 6.67
CA PRO A 12 -0.01 -4.14 6.02
C PRO A 12 -0.53 -5.49 6.50
N VAL A 13 -1.78 -5.53 6.96
CA VAL A 13 -2.46 -6.77 7.38
C VAL A 13 -3.56 -7.12 6.36
N VAL A 14 -3.77 -8.42 6.14
CA VAL A 14 -4.87 -8.88 5.28
C VAL A 14 -6.21 -8.49 5.91
N GLY A 15 -7.03 -7.79 5.13
CA GLY A 15 -8.35 -7.35 5.57
C GLY A 15 -8.40 -5.92 6.11
N THR A 16 -7.29 -5.17 6.08
CA THR A 16 -7.32 -3.72 6.35
C THR A 16 -8.24 -3.02 5.36
N ASP A 17 -9.22 -2.28 5.89
CA ASP A 17 -10.08 -1.38 5.14
C ASP A 17 -9.51 0.04 5.12
N PHE A 18 -9.84 0.78 4.07
CA PHE A 18 -9.46 2.16 3.86
C PHE A 18 -10.67 2.93 3.35
N ASP A 19 -10.79 4.19 3.72
CA ASP A 19 -11.88 5.06 3.27
C ASP A 19 -11.70 5.47 1.79
N SER A 20 -10.47 5.43 1.28
CA SER A 20 -10.19 5.69 -0.13
C SER A 20 -8.99 4.95 -0.72
N CYS A 21 -8.95 4.88 -2.05
CA CYS A 21 -7.77 4.38 -2.78
C CYS A 21 -6.51 5.22 -2.54
N GLN A 22 -6.65 6.53 -2.30
CA GLN A 22 -5.52 7.43 -2.04
C GLN A 22 -4.90 7.13 -0.68
N GLU A 23 -5.74 6.93 0.33
CA GLU A 23 -5.30 6.56 1.67
C GLU A 23 -4.54 5.23 1.67
N ALA A 24 -5.08 4.23 0.99
CA ALA A 24 -4.38 2.96 0.79
C ALA A 24 -3.01 3.20 0.11
N TYR A 25 -2.94 4.02 -0.92
CA TYR A 25 -1.69 4.34 -1.60
C TYR A 25 -0.66 4.99 -0.67
N ASP A 26 -1.07 5.98 0.12
CA ASP A 26 -0.20 6.69 1.05
C ASP A 26 0.31 5.77 2.16
N PHE A 27 -0.56 4.89 2.69
CA PHE A 27 -0.19 3.85 3.67
C PHE A 27 0.88 2.91 3.11
N TYR A 28 0.67 2.32 1.93
CA TYR A 28 1.63 1.40 1.32
C TYR A 28 2.92 2.11 0.88
N ASN A 29 2.87 3.42 0.58
CA ASN A 29 4.04 4.22 0.27
C ASN A 29 4.90 4.49 1.51
N LEU A 30 4.29 4.74 2.67
CA LEU A 30 5.00 4.86 3.95
C LEU A 30 5.67 3.53 4.32
N TYR A 31 4.94 2.42 4.19
CA TYR A 31 5.50 1.08 4.38
C TYR A 31 6.70 0.82 3.46
N SER A 32 6.56 1.12 2.17
CA SER A 32 7.64 0.89 1.21
C SER A 32 8.87 1.76 1.48
N TRP A 33 8.67 3.00 1.94
CA TRP A 33 9.74 3.89 2.34
C TRP A 33 10.54 3.35 3.53
N GLU A 34 9.86 2.86 4.59
CA GLU A 34 10.53 2.23 5.73
C GLU A 34 11.33 0.97 5.34
N HIS A 35 10.88 0.25 4.31
CA HIS A 35 11.48 -1.00 3.85
C HIS A 35 12.46 -0.83 2.67
N GLY A 36 12.65 0.40 2.17
CA GLY A 36 13.63 0.70 1.12
C GLY A 36 13.24 0.29 -0.30
N PHE A 37 11.95 0.27 -0.63
CA PHE A 37 11.47 0.04 -2.01
C PHE A 37 10.42 1.07 -2.41
N GLY A 38 10.10 1.14 -3.72
CA GLY A 38 9.03 1.99 -4.23
C GLY A 38 7.77 1.19 -4.54
N ILE A 39 6.62 1.84 -4.65
CA ILE A 39 5.38 1.20 -5.14
C ILE A 39 4.98 1.75 -6.50
N ARG A 40 4.29 0.93 -7.29
CA ARG A 40 3.66 1.34 -8.54
C ARG A 40 2.25 0.76 -8.67
N HIS A 41 1.47 1.38 -9.54
CA HIS A 41 0.14 0.89 -9.89
C HIS A 41 0.28 -0.34 -10.81
N GLY A 42 -0.28 -1.46 -10.38
CA GLY A 42 -0.34 -2.71 -11.13
C GLY A 42 -1.58 -2.78 -12.02
N ARG A 43 -2.21 -3.96 -12.08
CA ARG A 43 -3.46 -4.13 -12.84
C ARG A 43 -4.62 -3.46 -12.12
N SER A 44 -5.58 -3.00 -12.91
CA SER A 44 -6.87 -2.55 -12.40
C SER A 44 -8.00 -3.21 -13.18
N ARG A 45 -9.08 -3.52 -12.48
CA ARG A 45 -10.31 -4.02 -13.10
C ARG A 45 -11.41 -2.98 -12.92
N VAL A 46 -12.06 -2.67 -14.04
CA VAL A 46 -13.20 -1.77 -14.08
C VAL A 46 -14.44 -2.51 -14.59
N ASN A 47 -15.61 -2.13 -14.10
CA ASN A 47 -16.87 -2.63 -14.63
C ASN A 47 -17.25 -1.87 -15.93
N THR A 48 -18.31 -2.32 -16.62
CA THR A 48 -18.95 -1.66 -17.76
C THR A 48 -19.28 -0.19 -17.45
N ASN A 49 -19.70 0.08 -16.21
CA ASN A 49 -20.00 1.42 -15.69
C ASN A 49 -18.75 2.24 -15.29
N LYS A 50 -17.55 1.79 -15.66
CA LYS A 50 -16.24 2.43 -15.36
C LYS A 50 -15.87 2.54 -13.88
N TYR A 51 -16.64 1.94 -12.98
CA TYR A 51 -16.25 1.80 -11.57
C TYR A 51 -15.07 0.86 -11.42
N LYS A 52 -14.05 1.30 -10.68
CA LYS A 52 -12.86 0.52 -10.32
C LYS A 52 -13.22 -0.47 -9.22
N LEU A 53 -13.20 -1.76 -9.55
CA LEU A 53 -13.53 -2.86 -8.63
C LEU A 53 -12.29 -3.45 -7.96
N MET A 54 -11.13 -3.32 -8.61
CA MET A 54 -9.86 -3.82 -8.09
C MET A 54 -8.72 -2.94 -8.62
N HIS A 55 -7.74 -2.75 -7.76
CA HIS A 55 -6.54 -1.98 -8.04
C HIS A 55 -5.36 -2.61 -7.31
N GLU A 56 -4.38 -3.09 -8.06
CA GLU A 56 -3.17 -3.65 -7.49
C GLU A 56 -2.15 -2.53 -7.21
N LEU A 57 -1.56 -2.56 -6.02
CA LEU A 57 -0.33 -1.83 -5.70
C LEU A 57 0.80 -2.86 -5.61
N VAL A 58 1.84 -2.68 -6.40
CA VAL A 58 2.94 -3.66 -6.52
C VAL A 58 4.28 -3.01 -6.19
N CYS A 59 5.20 -3.82 -5.66
CA CYS A 59 6.55 -3.36 -5.39
C CYS A 59 7.32 -3.04 -6.68
N GLN A 60 8.17 -2.04 -6.59
CA GLN A 60 9.09 -1.58 -7.61
C GLN A 60 10.47 -1.52 -6.97
N CYS A 61 11.46 -2.13 -7.63
CA CYS A 61 12.86 -1.91 -7.25
C CYS A 61 13.15 -0.42 -7.38
N ALA A 62 13.68 0.19 -6.31
CA ALA A 62 14.29 1.50 -6.41
C ALA A 62 15.44 1.41 -7.44
N VAL A 63 15.44 2.32 -8.42
CA VAL A 63 16.59 2.49 -9.33
C VAL A 63 17.78 3.00 -8.54
#